data_AF-A0A085ZKX4-F1
#
_entry.id   AF-A0A085ZKX4-F1
#
_cell.length_a   1.000
_cell.length_b   1.000
_cell.length_c   1.000
_cell.angle_alpha   90.00
_cell.angle_beta   90.00
_cell.angle_gamma   90.00
#
_symmetry.space_group_name_H-M   'P 1'
#
loop_
_entity.id
_entity.type
_entity.pdbx_description
1 polymer ?
#
loop_
_entity_poly.entity_id
_entity_poly.type
_entity_poly.pdbx_seq_one_letter_code
_entity_poly.pdbx_strand_id
1 'polypeptide(L)'
;METTSEKNTATFTHLSTLTQYFIPFGNYIFPILIWTSYKDKSEFVNHNGKQTLNFQLSLLLYTLILALIAIPIFIAVVLQNIPMEAVFNDEDFIIRNFDFRGNIGLISVGLTAVFLFGILKIVEFFLVIYASIKTSNGELYKYPMTIPFIK
;
A
#
# COMPACT_ATOMS: atom_id res chain seq x y z
N MET A 1 -5.79 -31.39 10.24
CA MET A 1 -5.45 -30.48 11.35
C MET A 1 -4.05 -29.99 11.06
N GLU A 2 -3.91 -28.68 10.83
CA GLU A 2 -2.65 -28.10 10.35
C GLU A 2 -1.49 -28.33 11.34
N THR A 3 -0.32 -28.63 10.80
CA THR A 3 0.89 -28.75 11.61
C THR A 3 1.31 -27.39 12.15
N THR A 4 2.08 -27.36 13.23
CA THR A 4 2.65 -26.13 13.77
C THR A 4 3.52 -25.41 12.75
N SER A 5 4.24 -26.16 11.90
CA SER A 5 5.06 -25.60 10.84
C SER A 5 4.22 -24.87 9.80
N GLU A 6 3.10 -25.44 9.36
CA GLU A 6 2.21 -24.80 8.37
C GLU A 6 1.56 -23.53 8.93
N LYS A 7 1.09 -23.59 10.18
CA LYS A 7 0.55 -22.41 10.89
C LYS A 7 1.58 -21.30 11.00
N ASN A 8 2.81 -21.61 11.39
CA ASN A 8 3.89 -20.64 11.49
C ASN A 8 4.22 -20.04 10.12
N THR A 9 4.39 -20.87 9.09
CA THR A 9 4.68 -20.41 7.73
C THR A 9 3.60 -19.48 7.21
N ALA A 10 2.32 -19.85 7.31
CA ALA A 10 1.21 -19.02 6.86
C ALA A 10 1.11 -17.70 7.66
N THR A 11 1.33 -17.77 8.98
CA THR A 11 1.38 -16.57 9.85
C THR A 11 2.51 -15.64 9.42
N PHE A 12 3.70 -16.19 9.14
CA PHE A 12 4.83 -15.42 8.63
C PHE A 12 4.58 -14.86 7.24
N THR A 13 3.83 -15.54 6.37
CA THR A 13 3.42 -14.96 5.09
C THR A 13 2.66 -13.65 5.30
N HIS A 14 1.68 -13.62 6.20
CA HIS A 14 0.97 -12.36 6.53
C HIS A 14 1.89 -11.32 7.15
N LEU A 15 2.66 -11.67 8.20
CA LEU A 15 3.54 -10.74 8.90
C LEU A 15 4.65 -10.19 8.00
N SER A 16 5.11 -10.97 7.02
CA SER A 16 6.15 -10.55 6.09
C SER A 16 5.75 -9.32 5.27
N THR A 17 4.45 -9.03 5.16
CA THR A 17 3.98 -7.80 4.51
C THR A 17 4.41 -6.52 5.23
N LEU A 18 4.66 -6.57 6.54
CA LEU A 18 5.11 -5.42 7.33
C LEU A 18 6.57 -5.03 7.04
N THR A 19 7.32 -5.85 6.29
CA THR A 19 8.68 -5.51 5.86
C THR A 19 8.72 -4.28 4.94
N GLN A 20 7.59 -3.89 4.34
CA GLN A 20 7.49 -2.65 3.54
C GLN A 20 7.93 -1.39 4.29
N TYR A 21 7.85 -1.37 5.63
CA TYR A 21 8.27 -0.21 6.42
C TYR A 21 9.79 -0.06 6.51
N PHE A 22 10.55 -1.08 6.12
CA PHE A 22 12.01 -1.08 6.16
C PHE A 22 12.63 -1.27 4.78
N ILE A 23 11.96 -2.02 3.90
CA ILE A 23 12.46 -2.45 2.59
C ILE A 23 11.45 -2.06 1.52
N PRO A 24 11.82 -1.26 0.51
CA PRO A 24 10.96 -0.99 -0.63
C PRO A 24 10.43 -2.28 -1.27
N PHE A 25 9.14 -2.35 -1.51
CA PHE A 25 8.44 -3.53 -2.06
C PHE A 25 8.54 -4.81 -1.21
N GLY A 26 9.01 -4.72 0.05
CA GLY A 26 9.10 -5.87 0.96
C GLY A 26 7.76 -6.59 1.14
N ASN A 27 6.64 -5.85 1.11
CA ASN A 27 5.29 -6.40 1.22
C ASN A 27 4.86 -7.33 0.07
N TYR A 28 5.61 -7.39 -1.01
CA TYR A 28 5.39 -8.35 -2.09
C TYR A 28 6.49 -9.40 -2.11
N ILE A 29 7.75 -8.97 -2.01
CA ILE A 29 8.92 -9.85 -2.17
C ILE A 29 8.88 -11.00 -1.15
N PHE A 30 8.78 -10.68 0.15
CA PHE A 30 8.84 -11.71 1.19
C PHE A 30 7.62 -12.65 1.20
N PRO A 31 6.36 -12.18 1.12
CA PRO A 31 5.23 -13.11 1.09
C PRO A 31 5.21 -13.97 -0.16
N ILE A 32 5.65 -13.45 -1.33
CA ILE A 32 5.81 -14.26 -2.54
C ILE A 32 6.83 -15.37 -2.30
N LEU A 33 8.02 -15.05 -1.80
CA LEU A 33 9.07 -16.03 -1.53
C LEU A 33 8.61 -17.14 -0.58
N ILE A 34 7.94 -16.77 0.52
CA ILE A 34 7.41 -17.73 1.50
C ILE A 34 6.31 -18.58 0.86
N TRP A 35 5.33 -17.96 0.21
CA TRP A 35 4.20 -18.67 -0.43
C TRP A 35 4.69 -19.64 -1.51
N THR A 36 5.56 -19.22 -2.42
CA THR A 36 6.05 -20.08 -3.50
C THR A 36 6.83 -21.29 -2.99
N SER A 37 7.50 -21.16 -1.83
CA SER A 37 8.28 -22.25 -1.24
C SER A 37 7.44 -23.36 -0.58
N TYR A 38 6.17 -23.06 -0.29
CA TYR A 38 5.26 -23.93 0.48
C TYR A 38 3.89 -24.16 -0.17
N LYS A 39 3.52 -23.44 -1.23
CA LYS A 39 2.20 -23.52 -1.89
C LYS A 39 1.82 -24.92 -2.37
N ASP A 40 2.82 -25.71 -2.79
CA ASP A 40 2.61 -27.07 -3.30
C ASP A 40 2.68 -28.13 -2.18
N LYS A 41 3.04 -27.72 -0.96
CA LYS A 41 3.21 -28.60 0.22
C LYS A 41 2.03 -28.55 1.18
N SER A 42 1.30 -27.44 1.22
CA SER A 42 0.21 -27.22 2.17
C SER A 42 -0.89 -26.36 1.56
N GLU A 43 -2.11 -26.89 1.53
CA GLU A 43 -3.29 -26.16 1.05
C GLU A 43 -3.61 -24.96 1.96
N PHE A 44 -3.37 -25.09 3.26
CA PHE A 44 -3.55 -24.01 4.23
C PHE A 44 -2.61 -22.83 3.98
N VAL A 45 -1.32 -23.11 3.73
CA VAL A 45 -0.34 -22.08 3.36
C VAL A 45 -0.66 -21.50 1.98
N ASN A 46 -1.11 -22.33 1.04
CA ASN A 46 -1.51 -21.87 -0.28
C ASN A 46 -2.69 -20.89 -0.22
N HIS A 47 -3.73 -21.23 0.55
CA HIS A 47 -4.89 -20.36 0.76
C HIS A 47 -4.47 -19.02 1.37
N ASN A 48 -3.77 -19.06 2.51
CA ASN A 48 -3.37 -17.85 3.23
C ASN A 48 -2.42 -16.99 2.38
N GLY A 49 -1.44 -17.59 1.70
CA GLY A 49 -0.55 -16.86 0.81
C GLY A 49 -1.26 -16.19 -0.35
N LYS A 50 -2.23 -16.87 -1.00
CA LYS A 50 -3.09 -16.22 -2.01
C LYS A 50 -3.89 -15.06 -1.43
N GLN A 51 -4.45 -15.21 -0.22
CA GLN A 51 -5.19 -14.14 0.45
C GLN A 51 -4.29 -12.94 0.79
N THR A 52 -3.09 -13.18 1.32
CA THR A 52 -2.10 -12.14 1.59
C THR A 52 -1.73 -11.38 0.32
N LEU A 53 -1.39 -12.10 -0.76
CA LEU A 53 -0.94 -11.49 -2.01
C LEU A 53 -2.07 -10.73 -2.72
N ASN A 54 -3.27 -11.30 -2.77
CA ASN A 54 -4.43 -10.62 -3.33
C ASN A 54 -4.77 -9.33 -2.57
N PHE A 55 -4.68 -9.35 -1.23
CA PHE A 55 -4.89 -8.15 -0.42
C PHE A 55 -3.84 -7.08 -0.73
N GLN A 56 -2.55 -7.46 -0.75
CA GLN A 56 -1.46 -6.54 -1.07
C GLN A 56 -1.59 -5.95 -2.49
N LEU A 57 -1.97 -6.76 -3.48
CA LEU A 57 -2.26 -6.29 -4.83
C LEU A 57 -3.49 -5.36 -4.88
N SER A 58 -4.50 -5.60 -4.05
CA SER A 58 -5.66 -4.72 -3.95
C SER A 58 -5.28 -3.35 -3.38
N LEU A 59 -4.47 -3.33 -2.32
CA LEU A 59 -3.93 -2.11 -1.74
C LEU A 59 -3.02 -1.34 -2.70
N LEU A 60 -2.23 -2.06 -3.53
CA LEU A 60 -1.47 -1.45 -4.61
C LEU A 60 -2.38 -0.69 -5.56
N LEU A 61 -3.45 -1.34 -6.02
CA LEU A 61 -4.41 -0.73 -6.95
C LEU A 61 -5.06 0.51 -6.33
N TYR A 62 -5.53 0.43 -5.07
CA TYR A 62 -6.12 1.57 -4.38
C TYR A 62 -5.12 2.72 -4.22
N THR A 63 -3.87 2.41 -3.90
CA THR A 63 -2.80 3.41 -3.80
C THR A 63 -2.48 4.04 -5.15
N LEU A 64 -2.47 3.27 -6.24
CA LEU A 64 -2.26 3.80 -7.59
C LEU A 64 -3.37 4.74 -8.02
N ILE A 65 -4.64 4.43 -7.69
CA ILE A 65 -5.78 5.33 -7.96
C ILE A 65 -5.63 6.65 -7.20
N LEU A 66 -5.30 6.58 -5.90
CA LEU A 66 -5.06 7.79 -5.10
C LEU A 66 -3.89 8.61 -5.64
N ALA A 67 -2.80 7.95 -6.04
CA ALA A 67 -1.64 8.60 -6.64
C ALA A 67 -1.98 9.28 -7.98
N LEU A 68 -2.79 8.63 -8.83
CA LEU A 68 -3.24 9.17 -10.10
C LEU A 68 -4.09 10.45 -9.93
N ILE A 69 -4.74 10.62 -8.78
CA ILE A 69 -5.47 11.84 -8.44
C ILE A 69 -4.53 12.88 -7.82
N ALA A 70 -3.72 12.48 -6.83
CA ALA A 70 -2.89 13.39 -6.05
C ALA A 70 -1.73 13.99 -6.86
N ILE A 71 -1.06 13.20 -7.72
CA ILE A 71 0.14 13.64 -8.46
C ILE A 71 -0.19 14.76 -9.46
N PRO A 72 -1.21 14.63 -10.36
CA PRO A 72 -1.55 15.71 -11.29
C PRO A 72 -1.98 16.99 -10.59
N ILE A 73 -2.71 16.87 -9.48
CA ILE A 73 -3.12 18.03 -8.66
C ILE A 73 -1.89 18.72 -8.08
N PHE A 74 -0.97 17.96 -7.50
CA PHE A 74 0.28 18.50 -6.97
C PHE A 74 1.09 19.21 -8.06
N ILE A 75 1.26 18.56 -9.22
CA ILE A 75 1.96 19.16 -10.37
C ILE A 75 1.27 20.45 -10.82
N ALA A 76 -0.05 20.46 -10.98
CA ALA A 76 -0.80 21.63 -11.40
C ALA A 76 -0.63 22.81 -10.43
N VAL A 77 -0.76 22.55 -9.12
CA VAL A 77 -0.57 23.57 -8.09
C VAL A 77 0.86 24.09 -8.09
N VAL A 78 1.86 23.21 -8.22
CA VAL A 78 3.27 23.62 -8.28
C VAL A 78 3.53 24.48 -9.52
N LEU A 79 3.12 24.05 -10.71
CA LEU A 79 3.37 24.79 -11.96
C LEU A 79 2.68 26.16 -11.99
N GLN A 80 1.50 26.31 -11.41
CA GLN A 80 0.81 27.60 -11.32
C GLN A 80 1.51 28.62 -10.41
N ASN A 81 2.25 28.12 -9.40
CA ASN A 81 2.93 28.96 -8.42
C ASN A 81 4.43 29.14 -8.73
N ILE A 82 4.94 28.51 -9.79
CA ILE A 82 6.31 28.69 -10.29
C ILE A 82 6.34 29.76 -11.38
N PRO A 83 7.12 30.83 -11.22
CA PRO A 83 7.37 31.78 -12.30
C PRO A 83 8.26 31.11 -13.36
N MET A 84 7.69 30.78 -14.52
CA MET A 84 8.41 30.11 -15.62
C MET A 84 9.65 30.90 -16.08
N GLU A 85 9.63 32.22 -15.96
CA GLU A 85 10.76 33.09 -16.31
C GLU A 85 12.00 32.87 -15.43
N ALA A 86 11.81 32.53 -14.15
CA ALA A 86 12.90 32.22 -13.21
C ALA A 86 13.41 30.77 -13.34
N VAL A 87 12.75 29.93 -14.14
CA VAL A 87 13.20 28.56 -14.43
C VAL A 87 14.22 28.54 -15.58
N PHE A 88 14.16 29.54 -16.49
CA PHE A 88 15.01 29.60 -17.68
C PHE A 88 16.18 30.58 -17.56
N ASN A 89 16.08 31.56 -16.66
CA ASN A 89 17.17 32.46 -16.33
C ASN A 89 17.71 32.02 -14.97
N ASP A 90 19.02 31.96 -14.78
CA ASP A 90 19.74 31.54 -13.55
C ASP A 90 19.47 32.47 -12.32
N GLU A 91 18.23 32.95 -12.17
CA GLU A 91 17.70 33.66 -11.03
C GLU A 91 17.37 32.66 -9.90
N ASP A 92 17.50 33.10 -8.66
CA ASP A 92 17.16 32.27 -7.50
C ASP A 92 15.67 31.88 -7.54
N PHE A 93 15.40 30.58 -7.47
CA PHE A 93 14.04 30.04 -7.37
C PHE A 93 13.45 30.37 -5.99
N ILE A 94 12.81 31.54 -5.86
CA ILE A 94 12.14 31.98 -4.63
C ILE A 94 10.62 31.99 -4.85
N ILE A 95 9.91 31.05 -4.22
CA ILE A 95 8.45 31.07 -4.13
C ILE A 95 8.05 32.18 -3.15
N ARG A 96 7.78 33.38 -3.68
CA ARG A 96 7.44 34.56 -2.85
C ARG A 96 5.97 34.59 -2.45
N ASN A 97 5.06 34.23 -3.36
CA ASN A 97 3.62 34.33 -3.16
C ASN A 97 2.93 33.06 -3.64
N PHE A 98 2.62 32.14 -2.73
CA PHE A 98 1.78 30.99 -3.04
C PHE A 98 0.30 31.39 -2.97
N ASP A 99 -0.42 31.28 -4.09
CA ASP A 99 -1.85 31.63 -4.15
C ASP A 99 -2.72 30.49 -3.60
N PHE A 100 -2.84 30.46 -2.27
CA PHE A 100 -3.73 29.53 -1.56
C PHE A 100 -5.20 29.72 -1.92
N ARG A 101 -5.61 30.96 -2.22
CA ARG A 101 -7.03 31.29 -2.40
C ARG A 101 -7.54 30.82 -3.76
N GLY A 102 -6.74 31.01 -4.81
CA GLY A 102 -7.03 30.48 -6.14
C GLY A 102 -6.96 28.95 -6.23
N ASN A 103 -6.15 28.32 -5.37
CA ASN A 103 -5.89 26.88 -5.41
C ASN A 103 -6.64 26.05 -4.35
N ILE A 104 -7.49 26.67 -3.52
CA ILE A 104 -8.10 26.01 -2.36
C ILE A 104 -8.83 24.71 -2.71
N GLY A 105 -9.54 24.67 -3.85
CA GLY A 105 -10.24 23.47 -4.32
C GLY A 105 -9.27 22.32 -4.61
N LEU A 106 -8.25 22.56 -5.43
CA LEU A 106 -7.25 21.56 -5.79
C LEU A 106 -6.47 21.07 -4.57
N ILE A 107 -6.05 21.99 -3.70
CA ILE A 107 -5.32 21.65 -2.46
C ILE A 107 -6.19 20.78 -1.56
N SER A 108 -7.48 21.09 -1.41
CA SER A 108 -8.39 20.30 -0.57
C SER A 108 -8.54 18.85 -1.06
N VAL A 109 -8.61 18.65 -2.38
CA VAL A 109 -8.69 17.30 -2.98
C VAL A 109 -7.37 16.55 -2.77
N GLY A 110 -6.23 17.21 -2.99
CA GLY A 110 -4.90 16.62 -2.73
C GLY A 110 -4.73 16.19 -1.27
N LEU A 111 -5.10 17.05 -0.32
CA LEU A 111 -5.08 16.74 1.11
C LEU A 111 -6.01 15.58 1.46
N THR A 112 -7.20 15.53 0.85
CA THR A 112 -8.14 14.42 1.04
C THR A 112 -7.54 13.09 0.56
N ALA A 113 -6.87 13.07 -0.61
CA ALA A 113 -6.22 11.87 -1.12
C ALA A 113 -5.09 11.38 -0.19
N VAL A 114 -4.27 12.29 0.33
CA VAL A 114 -3.21 11.96 1.30
C VAL A 114 -3.80 11.42 2.61
N PHE A 115 -4.89 12.03 3.09
CA PHE A 115 -5.59 11.57 4.29
C PHE A 115 -6.17 10.16 4.12
N LEU A 116 -6.82 9.88 2.98
CA LEU A 116 -7.32 8.55 2.65
C LEU A 116 -6.20 7.51 2.54
N PHE A 117 -5.05 7.88 1.96
CA PHE A 117 -3.88 7.01 1.93
C PHE A 117 -3.37 6.67 3.33
N GLY A 118 -3.33 7.66 4.23
CA GLY A 118 -2.97 7.43 5.64
C GLY A 118 -3.92 6.45 6.35
N ILE A 119 -5.23 6.63 6.17
CA ILE A 119 -6.25 5.70 6.69
C ILE A 119 -6.02 4.29 6.14
N LEU A 120 -5.82 4.16 4.82
CA LEU A 120 -5.60 2.88 4.17
C LEU A 120 -4.40 2.13 4.76
N LYS A 121 -3.29 2.84 5.04
CA LYS A 121 -2.09 2.24 5.64
C LYS A 121 -2.28 1.83 7.10
N ILE A 122 -3.05 2.60 7.86
CA ILE A 122 -3.41 2.24 9.24
C ILE A 122 -4.30 0.99 9.24
N VAL A 123 -5.32 0.95 8.37
CA VAL A 123 -6.22 -0.20 8.24
C VAL A 123 -5.46 -1.45 7.80
N GLU A 124 -4.57 -1.33 6.81
CA GLU A 124 -3.68 -2.42 6.38
C GLU A 124 -2.90 -3.01 7.55
N PHE A 125 -2.26 -2.17 8.36
CA PHE A 125 -1.46 -2.61 9.50
C PHE A 125 -2.27 -3.48 10.46
N PHE A 126 -3.44 -3.00 10.89
CA PHE A 126 -4.30 -3.76 11.82
C PHE A 126 -4.83 -5.05 11.20
N LEU A 127 -5.22 -5.03 9.92
CA LEU A 127 -5.70 -6.22 9.22
C LEU A 127 -4.63 -7.29 9.09
N VAL A 128 -3.38 -6.92 8.83
CA VAL A 128 -2.26 -7.87 8.77
C VAL A 128 -2.04 -8.52 10.14
N ILE A 129 -2.01 -7.75 11.23
CA ILE A 129 -1.88 -8.30 12.58
C ILE A 129 -3.05 -9.24 12.91
N TYR A 130 -4.28 -8.84 12.60
CA TYR A 130 -5.47 -9.66 12.83
C TYR A 130 -5.45 -10.96 12.02
N ALA A 131 -5.07 -10.88 10.74
CA ALA A 131 -4.91 -12.04 9.87
C ALA A 131 -3.87 -13.02 10.41
N SER A 132 -2.74 -12.51 10.89
CA SER A 132 -1.67 -13.31 11.50
C SER A 132 -2.15 -14.04 12.76
N ILE A 133 -2.89 -13.38 13.65
CA ILE A 133 -3.46 -14.00 14.85
C ILE A 133 -4.48 -15.09 14.48
N LYS A 134 -5.35 -14.81 13.51
CA LYS A 134 -6.34 -15.79 13.04
C LYS A 134 -5.69 -17.01 12.40
N THR A 135 -4.67 -16.78 11.59
CA THR A 135 -3.92 -17.84 10.92
C THR A 135 -3.11 -18.69 11.91
N SER A 136 -2.56 -18.09 12.98
CA SER A 136 -1.81 -18.85 13.99
C SER A 136 -2.71 -19.81 14.78
N ASN A 137 -4.00 -19.48 14.93
CA ASN A 137 -5.03 -20.38 15.46
C ASN A 137 -5.46 -21.49 14.48
N GLY A 138 -4.96 -21.47 13.23
CA GLY A 138 -5.32 -22.42 12.18
C GLY A 138 -6.59 -22.04 11.41
N GLU A 139 -7.06 -20.79 11.51
CA GLU A 139 -8.22 -20.33 10.76
C GLU A 139 -7.81 -19.88 9.35
N LEU A 140 -8.65 -20.17 8.34
CA LEU A 140 -8.50 -19.64 6.98
C LEU A 140 -8.97 -18.19 6.96
N TYR A 141 -8.03 -17.25 6.91
CA TYR A 141 -8.36 -15.84 6.98
C TYR A 141 -8.58 -15.23 5.59
N LYS A 142 -9.68 -14.49 5.43
CA LYS A 142 -10.00 -13.71 4.23
C LYS A 142 -9.96 -12.23 4.56
N TYR A 143 -9.07 -11.49 3.90
CA TYR A 143 -9.01 -10.03 4.06
C TYR A 143 -10.27 -9.35 3.50
N PRO A 144 -10.79 -8.32 4.20
CA PRO A 144 -11.82 -7.46 3.63
C PRO A 144 -11.23 -6.61 2.50
N MET A 145 -12.09 -6.19 1.56
CA MET A 145 -11.72 -5.34 0.41
C MET A 145 -10.64 -5.95 -0.52
N THR A 146 -10.52 -7.28 -0.52
CA THR A 146 -9.59 -8.01 -1.41
C THR A 146 -10.24 -8.38 -2.74
N ILE A 147 -9.54 -8.07 -3.82
CA ILE A 147 -9.83 -8.50 -5.18
C ILE A 147 -9.01 -9.77 -5.50
N PRO A 148 -9.62 -10.87 -5.96
CA PRO A 148 -8.94 -12.15 -6.17
C PRO A 148 -8.18 -12.18 -7.51
N PHE A 149 -6.98 -11.59 -7.56
CA PHE A 149 -6.10 -11.63 -8.74
C PHE A 149 -5.51 -13.02 -9.00
N ILE A 150 -5.07 -13.69 -7.93
CA ILE A 150 -4.52 -15.04 -7.93
C ILE A 150 -5.63 -16.00 -7.52
N LYS A 151 -5.96 -16.96 -8.41
CA LYS A 151 -6.97 -18.01 -8.21
C LYS A 151 -6.35 -19.24 -7.56
#